data_AF-A0A3Q9V898-F1
#
_entry.id   AF-A0A3Q9V898-F1
#
_cell.length_a   1.000
_cell.length_b   1.000
_cell.length_c   1.000
_cell.angle_alpha   90.00
_cell.angle_beta   90.00
_cell.angle_gamma   90.00
#
_symmetry.space_group_name_H-M   'P 1'
#
loop_
_entity.id
_entity.type
_entity.pdbx_description
1 polymer ?
#
loop_
_entity_poly.entity_id
_entity_poly.type
_entity_poly.pdbx_seq_one_letter_code
_entity_poly.pdbx_strand_id
1 'polypeptide(L)'
;MAEKDLEQKETIINNTNTNDDLPVKPKRNKKKIVSSVFMFAGIISSVVAITAVSIYFSSSKEKTRYFILDKKQDVKVLETPITTQQKKYNISLEKNIMAQDLFDLDKSIEINKPKYDYGTNTAVLYSFYNTGYNFEKEFDNKPNIGQLEANSLNNIVLDLNLKEKFLAFNKTLKKPITFHYFIQQIATMKLPISYFYKGQKNKYYFLNSKPGVAGLEIKEFFTRIHEIVKSNNNIKNSIPNDFRILILATTKEGKIQNLKFKIQIDFDILT
;
A
#
# COMPACT_ATOMS: atom_id res chain seq x y z
N MET A 1 -11.92 -22.10 82.04
CA MET A 1 -11.04 -23.00 82.81
C MET A 1 -11.56 -24.40 82.56
N ALA A 2 -10.98 -25.04 81.56
CA ALA A 2 -9.83 -25.96 81.71
C ALA A 2 -10.36 -27.32 82.18
N GLU A 3 -10.49 -28.25 81.23
CA GLU A 3 -9.59 -29.42 81.11
C GLU A 3 -10.11 -30.54 82.03
N LYS A 4 -10.12 -31.83 81.70
CA LYS A 4 -9.62 -32.64 80.59
C LYS A 4 -10.15 -34.06 80.90
N ASP A 5 -10.66 -34.75 79.89
CA ASP A 5 -10.05 -35.95 79.31
C ASP A 5 -10.59 -37.26 79.87
N LEU A 6 -11.03 -38.10 78.91
CA LEU A 6 -10.76 -39.54 78.76
C LEU A 6 -11.02 -40.43 79.99
N GLU A 7 -11.81 -41.50 79.92
CA GLU A 7 -11.60 -42.65 79.06
C GLU A 7 -12.67 -43.74 79.37
N GLN A 8 -12.84 -44.69 78.44
CA GLN A 8 -13.35 -46.06 78.62
C GLN A 8 -14.87 -46.35 78.71
N LYS A 9 -15.35 -46.89 77.58
CA LYS A 9 -16.16 -48.12 77.40
C LYS A 9 -17.40 -48.33 78.28
N GLU A 10 -18.56 -48.24 77.64
CA GLU A 10 -19.60 -49.26 77.78
C GLU A 10 -20.14 -49.69 76.41
N THR A 11 -20.03 -50.99 76.20
CA THR A 11 -20.69 -51.79 75.16
C THR A 11 -22.18 -51.92 75.52
N ILE A 12 -23.09 -51.96 74.54
CA ILE A 12 -24.15 -52.99 74.37
C ILE A 12 -25.03 -52.65 73.15
N ILE A 13 -24.68 -53.32 72.06
CA ILE A 13 -25.47 -53.99 71.01
C ILE A 13 -27.01 -54.02 71.21
N ASN A 14 -27.82 -53.43 70.30
CA ASN A 14 -28.57 -54.18 69.26
C ASN A 14 -29.58 -53.34 68.45
N ASN A 15 -29.60 -53.63 67.14
CA ASN A 15 -30.71 -53.60 66.18
C ASN A 15 -31.51 -52.31 65.95
N THR A 16 -31.21 -51.62 64.84
CA THR A 16 -32.06 -51.63 63.63
C THR A 16 -31.42 -50.82 62.50
N ASN A 17 -31.55 -51.33 61.25
CA ASN A 17 -31.34 -50.65 59.96
C ASN A 17 -29.90 -50.39 59.46
N THR A 18 -29.41 -51.30 58.62
CA THR A 18 -28.44 -51.02 57.53
C THR A 18 -29.17 -51.41 56.23
N ASN A 19 -29.74 -50.51 55.42
CA ASN A 19 -29.12 -49.41 54.67
C ASN A 19 -27.80 -49.80 53.99
N ASP A 20 -27.85 -50.82 53.15
CA ASP A 20 -26.94 -50.95 52.00
C ASP A 20 -27.57 -50.27 50.77
N ASP A 21 -27.66 -48.95 50.82
CA ASP A 21 -27.98 -48.15 49.63
C ASP A 21 -26.73 -48.07 48.74
N LEU A 22 -26.68 -48.99 47.78
CA LEU A 22 -25.81 -48.93 46.61
C LEU A 22 -25.81 -47.51 46.00
N PRO A 23 -24.65 -46.92 45.64
CA PRO A 23 -24.61 -45.59 45.06
C PRO A 23 -25.33 -45.59 43.71
N VAL A 24 -26.54 -45.01 43.69
CA VAL A 24 -27.36 -44.82 42.49
C VAL A 24 -26.57 -43.92 41.52
N LYS A 25 -25.96 -44.53 40.51
CA LYS A 25 -25.32 -43.80 39.40
C LYS A 25 -26.37 -42.86 38.78
N PRO A 26 -26.10 -41.54 38.66
CA PRO A 26 -27.09 -40.61 38.14
C PRO A 26 -27.46 -40.99 36.71
N LYS A 27 -28.75 -41.28 36.47
CA LYS A 27 -29.29 -41.53 35.12
C LYS A 27 -28.99 -40.31 34.25
N ARG A 28 -27.99 -40.40 33.36
CA ARG A 28 -27.65 -39.35 32.38
C ARG A 28 -28.90 -39.03 31.55
N ASN A 29 -29.45 -37.84 31.78
CA ASN A 29 -30.71 -37.43 31.20
C ASN A 29 -30.50 -37.08 29.71
N LYS A 30 -30.57 -38.08 28.83
CA LYS A 30 -30.26 -37.95 27.38
C LYS A 30 -30.98 -36.77 26.70
N LYS A 31 -32.20 -36.45 27.15
CA LYS A 31 -32.97 -35.29 26.66
C LYS A 31 -32.30 -33.94 26.98
N LYS A 32 -31.68 -33.79 28.15
CA LYS A 32 -30.93 -32.57 28.51
C LYS A 32 -29.66 -32.44 27.68
N ILE A 33 -28.95 -33.55 27.43
CA ILE A 33 -27.72 -33.54 26.61
C ILE A 33 -28.04 -33.15 25.17
N VAL A 34 -29.08 -33.73 24.56
CA VAL A 34 -29.50 -33.40 23.19
C VAL A 34 -29.94 -31.93 23.10
N SER A 35 -30.73 -31.44 24.06
CA SER A 35 -31.12 -30.03 24.12
C SER A 35 -29.93 -29.09 24.27
N SER A 36 -28.94 -29.45 25.11
CA SER A 36 -27.71 -28.66 25.25
C SER A 36 -26.89 -28.67 23.96
N VAL A 37 -26.78 -29.80 23.26
CA VAL A 37 -26.10 -29.88 21.96
C VAL A 37 -26.80 -29.00 20.91
N PHE A 38 -28.13 -28.99 20.86
CA PHE A 38 -28.88 -28.09 19.96
C PHE A 38 -28.70 -26.61 20.33
N MET A 39 -28.69 -26.28 21.62
CA MET A 39 -28.41 -24.90 22.07
C MET A 39 -26.99 -24.46 21.70
N PHE A 40 -25.98 -25.30 21.94
CA PHE A 40 -24.60 -25.00 21.57
C PHE A 40 -24.41 -24.94 20.05
N ALA A 41 -25.03 -25.83 19.28
CA ALA A 41 -25.00 -25.79 17.82
C ALA A 41 -25.65 -24.51 17.28
N GLY A 42 -26.78 -24.08 17.86
CA GLY A 42 -27.45 -22.82 17.51
C GLY A 42 -26.61 -21.58 17.84
N ILE A 43 -25.91 -21.59 18.97
CA ILE A 43 -24.99 -20.49 19.35
C ILE A 43 -23.80 -20.46 18.39
N ILE A 44 -23.17 -21.61 18.10
CA ILE A 44 -22.03 -21.70 17.19
C ILE A 44 -22.43 -21.30 15.76
N SER A 45 -23.58 -21.76 15.26
CA SER A 45 -24.07 -21.36 13.93
C SER A 45 -24.36 -19.87 13.85
N SER A 46 -24.86 -19.27 14.93
CA SER A 46 -25.11 -17.83 15.00
C SER A 46 -23.80 -17.02 14.99
N VAL A 47 -22.79 -17.44 15.75
CA VAL A 47 -21.48 -16.77 15.78
C VAL A 47 -20.76 -16.91 14.43
N VAL A 48 -20.79 -18.10 13.82
CA VAL A 48 -20.20 -18.33 12.49
C VAL A 48 -20.96 -17.58 11.40
N ALA A 49 -22.30 -17.55 11.45
CA ALA A 49 -23.11 -16.78 10.50
C ALA A 49 -22.89 -15.28 10.65
N ILE A 50 -22.83 -14.74 11.88
CA ILE A 50 -22.51 -13.32 12.12
C ILE A 50 -21.11 -13.01 11.56
N THR A 51 -20.12 -13.88 11.80
CA THR A 51 -18.76 -13.68 11.29
C THR A 51 -18.71 -13.78 9.76
N ALA A 52 -19.38 -14.75 9.16
CA ALA A 52 -19.44 -14.95 7.71
C ALA A 52 -20.21 -13.81 7.02
N VAL A 53 -21.31 -13.34 7.61
CA VAL A 53 -22.08 -12.18 7.15
C VAL A 53 -21.26 -10.90 7.32
N SER A 54 -20.55 -10.71 8.44
CA SER A 54 -19.63 -9.59 8.63
C SER A 54 -18.46 -9.64 7.64
N ILE A 55 -17.89 -10.80 7.32
CA ILE A 55 -16.86 -10.95 6.28
C ILE A 55 -17.46 -10.70 4.89
N TYR A 56 -18.66 -11.20 4.60
CA TYR A 56 -19.34 -11.03 3.31
C TYR A 56 -19.78 -9.58 3.06
N PHE A 57 -20.28 -8.87 4.08
CA PHE A 57 -20.66 -7.46 4.01
C PHE A 57 -19.46 -6.51 4.19
N SER A 58 -18.41 -6.87 4.94
CA SER A 58 -17.12 -6.17 4.90
C SER A 58 -16.41 -6.37 3.56
N SER A 59 -16.72 -7.45 2.86
CA SER A 59 -16.35 -7.74 1.47
C SER A 59 -17.27 -7.02 0.47
N SER A 60 -17.99 -5.95 0.85
CA SER A 60 -18.69 -5.09 -0.10
C SER A 60 -17.67 -4.32 -0.96
N LYS A 61 -17.05 -5.08 -1.86
CA LYS A 61 -16.17 -4.71 -2.96
C LYS A 61 -15.22 -3.58 -2.58
N GLU A 62 -14.00 -3.92 -2.16
CA GLU A 62 -12.88 -3.08 -2.56
C GLU A 62 -13.06 -2.86 -4.07
N LYS A 63 -13.50 -1.66 -4.46
CA LYS A 63 -13.53 -1.28 -5.87
C LYS A 63 -12.10 -1.50 -6.32
N THR A 64 -11.84 -2.54 -7.11
CA THR A 64 -10.49 -2.89 -7.55
C THR A 64 -9.95 -1.66 -8.25
N ARG A 65 -9.08 -0.94 -7.55
CA ARG A 65 -8.48 0.28 -8.04
C ARG A 65 -7.38 -0.15 -9.00
N TYR A 66 -7.64 -0.03 -10.29
CA TYR A 66 -6.63 -0.25 -11.30
C TYR A 66 -5.87 1.05 -11.59
N PHE A 67 -4.61 0.88 -11.95
CA PHE A 67 -3.71 1.95 -12.34
C PHE A 67 -3.44 1.81 -13.84
N ILE A 68 -3.31 2.93 -14.54
CA ILE A 68 -2.86 2.90 -15.93
C ILE A 68 -1.36 2.56 -15.91
N LEU A 69 -0.99 1.49 -16.60
CA LEU A 69 0.38 0.96 -16.61
C LEU A 69 1.24 1.62 -17.69
N ASP A 70 2.52 1.79 -17.43
CA ASP A 70 3.53 1.96 -18.47
C ASP A 70 3.67 0.69 -19.33
N LYS A 71 4.14 0.86 -20.57
CA LYS A 71 4.34 -0.26 -21.51
C LYS A 71 5.78 -0.27 -22.02
N LYS A 72 6.21 -1.42 -22.56
CA LYS A 72 7.58 -1.61 -23.02
C LYS A 72 8.01 -0.58 -24.06
N GLN A 73 7.12 -0.24 -25.00
CA GLN A 73 7.37 0.76 -26.02
C GLN A 73 7.50 2.19 -25.49
N ASP A 74 7.02 2.46 -24.26
CA ASP A 74 7.12 3.78 -23.65
C ASP A 74 8.55 4.02 -23.09
N VAL A 75 9.33 2.95 -22.90
CA VAL A 75 10.68 2.97 -22.33
C VAL A 75 11.74 2.92 -23.43
N LYS A 76 12.65 3.88 -23.42
CA LYS A 76 13.81 3.95 -24.32
C LYS A 76 15.09 3.69 -23.53
N VAL A 77 15.98 2.89 -24.11
CA VAL A 77 17.31 2.61 -23.59
C VAL A 77 18.32 3.07 -24.63
N LEU A 78 19.23 3.96 -24.24
CA LEU A 78 20.36 4.40 -25.05
C LEU A 78 21.65 3.99 -24.36
N GLU A 79 22.52 3.31 -25.10
CA GLU A 79 23.89 2.99 -24.68
C GLU A 79 24.87 3.84 -25.47
N THR A 80 25.72 4.60 -24.77
CA THR A 80 26.75 5.42 -25.41
C THR A 80 28.13 5.02 -24.89
N PRO A 81 29.09 4.64 -25.75
CA PRO A 81 30.47 4.43 -25.31
C PRO A 81 31.09 5.75 -24.86
N ILE A 82 31.72 5.77 -23.68
CA ILE A 82 32.53 6.90 -23.19
C ILE A 82 34.01 6.63 -23.51
N THR A 83 34.47 5.41 -23.19
CA THR A 83 35.81 4.91 -23.52
C THR A 83 35.71 3.45 -24.00
N THR A 84 36.84 2.82 -24.33
CA THR A 84 36.89 1.39 -24.65
C THR A 84 36.44 0.48 -23.50
N GLN A 85 36.48 0.97 -22.26
CA GLN A 85 36.14 0.23 -21.05
C GLN A 85 34.99 0.87 -20.25
N GLN A 86 34.31 1.87 -20.80
CA GLN A 86 33.26 2.59 -20.08
C GLN A 86 32.09 2.92 -21.00
N LYS A 87 30.88 2.63 -20.51
CA LYS A 87 29.61 2.92 -21.20
C LYS A 87 28.71 3.76 -20.31
N LYS A 88 27.96 4.67 -20.92
CA LYS A 88 26.85 5.40 -20.31
C LYS A 88 25.53 4.77 -20.73
N TYR A 89 24.66 4.53 -19.76
CA TYR A 89 23.28 4.16 -19.98
C TYR A 89 22.38 5.36 -19.69
N ASN A 90 21.46 5.65 -20.61
CA ASN A 90 20.32 6.53 -20.40
C ASN A 90 19.05 5.71 -20.62
N ILE A 91 18.26 5.56 -19.57
CA ILE A 91 16.97 4.87 -19.62
C ILE A 91 15.90 5.91 -19.33
N SER A 92 14.97 6.10 -20.27
CA SER A 92 13.92 7.10 -20.16
C SER A 92 12.54 6.51 -20.43
N LEU A 93 11.54 7.03 -19.73
CA LEU A 93 10.12 6.79 -19.98
C LEU A 93 9.48 8.14 -20.31
N GLU A 94 8.85 8.24 -21.47
CA GLU A 94 7.98 9.37 -21.79
C GLU A 94 6.58 8.87 -22.14
N LYS A 95 5.57 9.29 -21.38
CA LYS A 95 4.18 8.88 -21.58
C LYS A 95 3.24 10.05 -21.42
N ASN A 96 2.33 10.23 -22.36
CA ASN A 96 1.26 11.23 -22.29
C ASN A 96 -0.07 10.54 -22.03
N ILE A 97 -0.85 11.10 -21.11
CA ILE A 97 -2.13 10.53 -20.67
C ILE A 97 -3.16 11.64 -20.66
N MET A 98 -4.27 11.41 -21.35
CA MET A 98 -5.34 12.40 -21.41
C MET A 98 -6.10 12.40 -20.09
N ALA A 99 -6.57 13.57 -19.66
CA ALA A 99 -7.34 13.69 -18.42
C ALA A 99 -8.60 12.83 -18.44
N GLN A 100 -9.23 12.69 -19.61
CA GLN A 100 -10.39 11.82 -19.81
C GLN A 100 -10.10 10.35 -19.49
N ASP A 101 -8.85 9.88 -19.53
CA ASP A 101 -8.52 8.49 -19.22
C ASP A 101 -8.44 8.25 -17.71
N LEU A 102 -8.24 9.32 -16.93
CA LEU A 102 -8.11 9.29 -15.47
C LEU A 102 -9.38 9.74 -14.76
N PHE A 103 -10.08 10.72 -15.32
CA PHE A 103 -11.18 11.44 -14.68
C PHE A 103 -12.48 11.35 -15.47
N ASP A 104 -13.59 11.33 -14.76
CA ASP A 104 -14.94 11.50 -15.30
C ASP A 104 -15.19 13.01 -15.42
N LEU A 105 -14.97 13.57 -16.62
CA LEU A 105 -14.99 15.02 -16.86
C LEU A 105 -16.36 15.67 -16.62
N ASP A 106 -17.42 14.86 -16.61
CA ASP A 106 -18.80 15.30 -16.40
C ASP A 106 -19.21 15.25 -14.91
N LYS A 107 -18.42 14.58 -14.07
CA LYS A 107 -18.74 14.41 -12.65
C LYS A 107 -17.72 15.11 -11.76
N SER A 108 -18.20 16.14 -11.09
CA SER A 108 -17.44 16.88 -10.10
C SER A 108 -18.12 16.86 -8.73
N ILE A 109 -17.33 16.96 -7.67
CA ILE A 109 -17.78 17.06 -6.29
C ILE A 109 -17.41 18.44 -5.78
N GLU A 110 -18.41 19.22 -5.34
CA GLU A 110 -18.18 20.52 -4.71
C GLU A 110 -17.43 20.34 -3.38
N ILE A 111 -16.46 21.23 -3.13
CA ILE A 111 -15.63 21.22 -1.93
C ILE A 111 -15.49 22.61 -1.32
N ASN A 112 -15.04 22.62 -0.07
CA ASN A 112 -14.61 23.84 0.59
C ASN A 112 -13.41 24.46 -0.14
N LYS A 113 -13.31 25.80 -0.04
CA LYS A 113 -12.23 26.56 -0.65
C LYS A 113 -10.85 26.02 -0.21
N PRO A 114 -10.01 25.53 -1.15
CA PRO A 114 -8.63 25.19 -0.87
C PRO A 114 -7.76 26.45 -0.76
N LYS A 115 -6.48 26.25 -0.41
CA LYS A 115 -5.47 27.32 -0.36
C LYS A 115 -5.25 27.99 -1.73
N TYR A 116 -5.45 27.24 -2.81
CA TYR A 116 -5.21 27.67 -4.19
C TYR A 116 -6.50 27.55 -5.02
N ASP A 117 -6.61 28.33 -6.10
CA ASP A 117 -7.76 28.24 -7.01
C ASP A 117 -7.72 26.97 -7.86
N TYR A 118 -6.52 26.46 -8.15
CA TYR A 118 -6.30 25.23 -8.95
C TYR A 118 -5.14 24.44 -8.37
N GLY A 119 -5.26 23.12 -8.37
CA GLY A 119 -4.19 22.27 -7.87
C GLY A 119 -4.41 20.79 -8.05
N THR A 120 -3.37 20.04 -7.73
CA THR A 120 -3.40 18.56 -7.68
C THR A 120 -3.17 18.10 -6.26
N ASN A 121 -3.63 16.88 -5.99
CA ASN A 121 -3.19 16.10 -4.85
C ASN A 121 -2.63 14.79 -5.40
N THR A 122 -1.33 14.60 -5.21
CA THR A 122 -0.62 13.41 -5.68
C THR A 122 0.14 12.79 -4.53
N ALA A 123 0.00 11.48 -4.33
CA ALA A 123 0.86 10.72 -3.43
C ALA A 123 1.81 9.85 -4.26
N VAL A 124 3.03 9.66 -3.77
CA VAL A 124 3.98 8.72 -4.38
C VAL A 124 4.03 7.49 -3.51
N LEU A 125 3.60 6.35 -4.05
CA LEU A 125 3.53 5.08 -3.33
C LEU A 125 4.48 4.08 -3.99
N TYR A 126 5.60 3.80 -3.33
CA TYR A 126 6.53 2.78 -3.79
C TYR A 126 6.12 1.40 -3.30
N SER A 127 6.26 0.41 -4.18
CA SER A 127 6.27 -1.01 -3.78
C SER A 127 7.69 -1.53 -3.96
N PHE A 128 8.24 -2.08 -2.90
CA PHE A 128 9.56 -2.68 -2.90
C PHE A 128 9.42 -4.21 -2.88
N TYR A 129 10.42 -4.91 -3.42
CA TYR A 129 10.58 -6.34 -3.09
C TYR A 129 10.88 -6.49 -1.60
N ASN A 130 10.86 -7.72 -1.05
CA ASN A 130 11.16 -7.91 0.37
C ASN A 130 12.59 -7.39 0.66
N THR A 131 12.70 -6.29 1.41
CA THR A 131 13.99 -5.65 1.72
C THR A 131 14.23 -5.67 3.22
N GLY A 132 15.50 -5.80 3.63
CA GLY A 132 15.92 -5.63 5.03
C GLY A 132 15.96 -4.18 5.53
N TYR A 133 15.59 -3.20 4.69
CA TYR A 133 15.64 -1.77 4.99
C TYR A 133 14.25 -1.13 4.93
N ASN A 134 14.00 -0.15 5.81
CA ASN A 134 12.76 0.61 5.81
C ASN A 134 12.87 1.84 4.88
N PHE A 135 12.80 1.60 3.57
CA PHE A 135 12.82 2.66 2.57
C PHE A 135 11.61 3.60 2.68
N GLU A 136 10.46 3.09 3.14
CA GLU A 136 9.19 3.81 3.18
C GLU A 136 9.30 5.17 3.89
N LYS A 137 10.11 5.26 4.95
CA LYS A 137 10.31 6.52 5.69
C LYS A 137 10.99 7.63 4.89
N GLU A 138 11.88 7.29 3.96
CA GLU A 138 12.65 8.28 3.17
C GLU A 138 11.87 8.81 1.97
N PHE A 139 10.89 8.03 1.50
CA PHE A 139 10.02 8.37 0.39
C PHE A 139 8.74 9.11 0.81
N ASP A 140 8.60 9.42 2.12
CA ASP A 140 7.51 10.14 2.80
C ASP A 140 6.23 10.24 1.94
N ASN A 141 5.33 9.27 2.10
CA ASN A 141 4.11 9.07 1.29
C ASN A 141 3.05 10.18 1.45
N LYS A 142 3.41 11.36 1.96
CA LYS A 142 2.46 12.45 2.18
C LYS A 142 2.01 13.03 0.84
N PRO A 143 0.70 13.26 0.67
CA PRO A 143 0.18 13.87 -0.54
C PRO A 143 0.79 15.25 -0.76
N ASN A 144 1.44 15.43 -1.91
CA ASN A 144 1.94 16.72 -2.34
C ASN A 144 0.79 17.50 -3.00
N ILE A 145 0.50 18.68 -2.46
CA ILE A 145 -0.49 19.59 -3.04
C ILE A 145 0.25 20.55 -3.97
N GLY A 146 0.24 20.23 -5.27
CA GLY A 146 0.83 21.09 -6.30
C GLY A 146 -0.15 22.19 -6.70
N GLN A 147 0.28 23.46 -6.69
CA GLN A 147 -0.47 24.55 -7.28
C GLN A 147 -0.41 24.45 -8.81
N LEU A 148 -1.55 24.68 -9.48
CA LEU A 148 -1.61 24.77 -10.93
C LEU A 148 -1.93 26.19 -11.37
N GLU A 149 -1.40 26.58 -12.52
CA GLU A 149 -1.83 27.76 -13.25
C GLU A 149 -3.04 27.42 -14.14
N ALA A 150 -3.87 28.43 -14.41
CA ALA A 150 -5.10 28.21 -15.18
C ALA A 150 -4.80 27.78 -16.64
N ASN A 151 -3.80 28.39 -17.29
CA ASN A 151 -3.48 28.16 -18.69
C ASN A 151 -1.98 27.98 -18.85
N SER A 152 -1.48 26.75 -18.76
CA SER A 152 -0.07 26.45 -18.95
C SER A 152 0.13 25.07 -19.55
N LEU A 153 1.17 24.91 -20.36
CA LEU A 153 1.50 23.64 -21.01
C LEU A 153 2.32 22.71 -20.11
N ASN A 154 3.02 23.27 -19.10
CA ASN A 154 4.04 22.58 -18.32
C ASN A 154 3.94 22.91 -16.83
N ASN A 155 2.76 22.79 -16.23
CA ASN A 155 2.67 22.89 -14.77
C ASN A 155 3.34 21.68 -14.13
N ILE A 156 4.26 21.90 -13.19
CA ILE A 156 4.89 20.81 -12.46
C ILE A 156 3.88 20.26 -11.45
N VAL A 157 3.48 19.00 -11.63
CA VAL A 157 2.61 18.26 -10.69
C VAL A 157 3.46 17.53 -9.65
N LEU A 158 4.53 16.89 -10.11
CA LEU A 158 5.48 16.17 -9.26
C LEU A 158 6.86 16.33 -9.87
N ASP A 159 7.82 16.59 -9.00
CA ASP A 159 9.23 16.59 -9.32
C ASP A 159 9.97 15.87 -8.20
N LEU A 160 10.48 14.68 -8.52
CA LEU A 160 11.13 13.81 -7.55
C LEU A 160 12.51 13.42 -8.05
N ASN A 161 13.53 13.88 -7.32
CA ASN A 161 14.90 13.49 -7.52
C ASN A 161 15.23 12.25 -6.67
N LEU A 162 15.14 11.07 -7.29
CA LEU A 162 15.41 9.80 -6.65
C LEU A 162 16.89 9.59 -6.33
N LYS A 163 17.81 10.23 -7.07
CA LYS A 163 19.23 10.24 -6.73
C LYS A 163 19.46 10.92 -5.38
N GLU A 164 18.87 12.09 -5.17
CA GLU A 164 18.98 12.80 -3.89
C GLU A 164 18.38 11.99 -2.74
N LYS A 165 17.21 11.36 -2.96
CA LYS A 165 16.59 10.47 -1.97
C LYS A 165 17.48 9.28 -1.61
N PHE A 166 18.09 8.64 -2.60
CA PHE A 166 19.04 7.55 -2.39
C PHE A 166 20.28 8.01 -1.60
N LEU A 167 20.86 9.16 -1.97
CA LEU A 167 22.02 9.72 -1.28
C LEU A 167 21.69 10.13 0.16
N ALA A 168 20.50 10.70 0.39
CA ALA A 168 20.02 11.04 1.73
C ALA A 168 19.86 9.79 2.59
N PHE A 169 19.20 8.75 2.06
CA PHE A 169 19.06 7.47 2.76
C PHE A 169 20.42 6.84 3.12
N ASN A 170 21.37 6.85 2.18
CA ASN A 170 22.70 6.29 2.46
C ASN A 170 23.46 7.01 3.57
N LYS A 171 23.17 8.29 3.82
CA LYS A 171 23.75 9.04 4.96
C LYS A 171 23.19 8.60 6.31
N THR A 172 22.00 7.98 6.35
CA THR A 172 21.38 7.50 7.60
C THR A 172 21.88 6.11 8.01
N LEU A 173 22.52 5.38 7.10
CA LEU A 173 23.00 4.02 7.33
C LEU A 173 24.44 3.99 7.87
N LYS A 174 24.69 3.08 8.82
CA LYS A 174 26.06 2.76 9.27
C LYS A 174 26.92 2.16 8.14
N LYS A 175 26.29 1.42 7.23
CA LYS A 175 26.91 0.83 6.04
C LYS A 175 26.06 1.24 4.83
N PRO A 176 26.56 2.14 3.97
CA PRO A 176 25.85 2.55 2.76
C PRO A 176 25.54 1.35 1.88
N ILE A 177 24.36 1.38 1.25
CA ILE A 177 23.98 0.41 0.23
C ILE A 177 24.39 0.91 -1.15
N THR A 178 24.61 -0.02 -2.07
CA THR A 178 24.94 0.31 -3.46
C THR A 178 23.69 0.75 -4.23
N PHE A 179 23.89 1.52 -5.30
CA PHE A 179 22.82 1.86 -6.23
C PHE A 179 22.20 0.61 -6.86
N HIS A 180 23.03 -0.36 -7.24
CA HIS A 180 22.59 -1.67 -7.74
C HIS A 180 21.62 -2.34 -6.76
N TYR A 181 21.94 -2.35 -5.46
CA TYR A 181 21.04 -2.90 -4.46
C TYR A 181 19.75 -2.09 -4.36
N PHE A 182 19.85 -0.77 -4.25
CA PHE A 182 18.69 0.14 -4.15
C PHE A 182 17.71 -0.04 -5.30
N ILE A 183 18.19 0.01 -6.55
CA ILE A 183 17.33 -0.03 -7.72
C ILE A 183 16.66 -1.40 -7.88
N GLN A 184 17.35 -2.49 -7.53
CA GLN A 184 16.78 -3.84 -7.51
C GLN A 184 15.66 -4.00 -6.49
N GLN A 185 15.61 -3.18 -5.43
CA GLN A 185 14.53 -3.24 -4.46
C GLN A 185 13.25 -2.57 -4.95
N ILE A 186 13.30 -1.60 -5.86
CA ILE A 186 12.11 -0.89 -6.33
C ILE A 186 11.37 -1.76 -7.35
N ALA A 187 10.22 -2.33 -6.97
CA ALA A 187 9.42 -3.16 -7.86
C ALA A 187 8.53 -2.30 -8.77
N THR A 188 7.76 -1.39 -8.18
CA THR A 188 6.82 -0.51 -8.89
C THR A 188 6.68 0.82 -8.16
N MET A 189 6.24 1.84 -8.88
CA MET A 189 5.77 3.10 -8.28
C MET A 189 4.32 3.36 -8.70
N LYS A 190 3.45 3.57 -7.73
CA LYS A 190 2.05 3.96 -7.92
C LYS A 190 1.89 5.45 -7.59
N LEU A 191 1.17 6.14 -8.45
CA LEU A 191 0.92 7.58 -8.40
C LEU A 191 -0.58 7.83 -8.45
N PRO A 192 -1.29 7.73 -7.31
CA PRO A 192 -2.64 8.24 -7.22
C PRO A 192 -2.65 9.75 -7.45
N ILE A 193 -3.54 10.22 -8.31
CA ILE A 193 -3.67 11.64 -8.61
C ILE A 193 -5.13 12.06 -8.59
N SER A 194 -5.41 13.15 -7.91
CA SER A 194 -6.66 13.91 -8.03
C SER A 194 -6.34 15.37 -8.29
N TYR A 195 -7.31 16.11 -8.81
CA TYR A 195 -7.15 17.54 -9.03
C TYR A 195 -8.41 18.31 -8.67
N PHE A 196 -8.20 19.52 -8.14
CA PHE A 196 -9.26 20.46 -7.81
C PHE A 196 -9.14 21.72 -8.66
N TYR A 197 -10.27 22.35 -8.92
CA TYR A 197 -10.35 23.58 -9.68
C TYR A 197 -11.49 24.49 -9.19
N LYS A 198 -11.29 25.79 -9.34
CA LYS A 198 -12.33 26.80 -9.17
C LYS A 198 -13.21 26.83 -10.41
N GLY A 199 -14.46 26.43 -10.24
CA GLY A 199 -15.48 26.49 -11.28
C GLY A 199 -16.16 27.86 -11.35
N GLN A 200 -17.26 27.90 -12.11
CA GLN A 200 -18.10 29.09 -12.21
C GLN A 200 -18.71 29.45 -10.83
N LYS A 201 -19.02 30.74 -10.64
CA LYS A 201 -19.62 31.28 -9.40
C LYS A 201 -18.72 31.13 -8.16
N ASN A 202 -17.40 31.13 -8.33
CA ASN A 202 -16.41 31.03 -7.24
C ASN A 202 -16.55 29.78 -6.33
N LYS A 203 -17.13 28.70 -6.87
CA LYS A 203 -17.21 27.39 -6.20
C LYS A 203 -16.03 26.51 -6.58
N TYR A 204 -15.64 25.60 -5.70
CA TYR A 204 -14.47 24.72 -5.90
C TYR A 204 -14.92 23.27 -6.04
N TYR A 205 -14.24 22.53 -6.90
CA TYR A 205 -14.64 21.16 -7.22
C TYR A 205 -13.43 20.23 -7.32
N PHE A 206 -13.59 18.98 -6.92
CA PHE A 206 -12.75 17.87 -7.39
C PHE A 206 -13.42 17.20 -8.59
N LEU A 207 -12.64 16.77 -9.58
CA LEU A 207 -13.15 15.79 -10.52
C LEU A 207 -13.13 14.40 -9.91
N ASN A 208 -14.20 13.63 -10.17
CA ASN A 208 -14.20 12.22 -9.86
C ASN A 208 -13.22 11.48 -10.78
N SER A 209 -12.43 10.58 -10.21
CA SER A 209 -11.71 9.60 -11.01
C SER A 209 -12.71 8.70 -11.74
N LYS A 210 -12.34 8.22 -12.93
CA LYS A 210 -13.12 7.19 -13.63
C LYS A 210 -13.33 5.98 -12.71
N PRO A 211 -14.48 5.27 -12.78
CA PRO A 211 -14.75 4.14 -11.92
C PRO A 211 -13.62 3.11 -11.95
N GLY A 212 -12.98 2.89 -10.80
CA GLY A 212 -11.86 1.95 -10.66
C GLY A 212 -10.49 2.51 -11.04
N VAL A 213 -10.36 3.67 -11.69
CA VAL A 213 -9.04 4.28 -11.97
C VAL A 213 -8.55 5.03 -10.74
N ALA A 214 -7.40 4.66 -10.19
CA ALA A 214 -6.79 5.40 -9.08
C ALA A 214 -5.68 6.37 -9.51
N GLY A 215 -5.07 6.13 -10.66
CA GLY A 215 -3.92 6.90 -11.13
C GLY A 215 -3.03 6.03 -12.00
N LEU A 216 -1.72 6.12 -11.76
CA LEU A 216 -0.70 5.50 -12.61
C LEU A 216 0.22 4.54 -11.89
N GLU A 217 0.68 3.52 -12.59
CA GLU A 217 1.66 2.56 -12.07
C GLU A 217 2.81 2.41 -13.08
N ILE A 218 4.01 2.70 -12.60
CA ILE A 218 5.27 2.57 -13.33
C ILE A 218 5.90 1.25 -12.88
N LYS A 219 6.00 0.30 -13.80
CA LYS A 219 6.46 -1.07 -13.56
C LYS A 219 7.42 -1.54 -14.65
N GLU A 220 7.10 -1.33 -15.91
CA GLU A 220 7.93 -1.80 -17.02
C GLU A 220 9.27 -1.04 -17.07
N PHE A 221 9.27 0.25 -16.76
CA PHE A 221 10.49 1.05 -16.59
C PHE A 221 11.44 0.43 -15.56
N PHE A 222 10.95 0.10 -14.35
CA PHE A 222 11.77 -0.55 -13.33
C PHE A 222 12.21 -1.95 -13.76
N THR A 223 11.34 -2.70 -14.44
CA THR A 223 11.67 -4.04 -14.99
C THR A 223 12.86 -3.95 -15.96
N ARG A 224 12.85 -2.97 -16.88
CA ARG A 224 13.96 -2.74 -17.83
C ARG A 224 15.26 -2.38 -17.13
N ILE A 225 15.19 -1.54 -16.10
CA ILE A 225 16.37 -1.22 -15.30
C ILE A 225 16.89 -2.47 -14.60
N HIS A 226 16.03 -3.30 -14.02
CA HIS A 226 16.46 -4.54 -13.36
C HIS A 226 17.14 -5.52 -14.31
N GLU A 227 16.62 -5.67 -15.53
CA GLU A 227 17.24 -6.52 -16.56
C GLU A 227 18.69 -6.06 -16.85
N ILE A 228 18.90 -4.76 -17.10
CA ILE A 228 20.22 -4.17 -17.38
C ILE A 228 21.15 -4.26 -16.17
N VAL A 229 20.61 -4.03 -14.98
CA VAL A 229 21.38 -4.03 -13.73
C VAL A 229 21.82 -5.45 -13.36
N LYS A 230 20.98 -6.46 -13.59
CA LYS A 230 21.30 -7.88 -13.33
C LYS A 230 22.29 -8.46 -14.33
N SER A 231 22.24 -8.04 -15.60
CA SER A 231 23.15 -8.57 -16.63
C SER A 231 24.59 -8.06 -16.50
N ASN A 232 24.85 -7.03 -15.69
CA ASN A 232 26.15 -6.35 -15.60
C ASN A 232 26.65 -6.25 -14.16
N ASN A 233 27.51 -7.18 -13.75
CA ASN A 233 28.08 -7.24 -12.39
C ASN A 233 28.90 -6.00 -11.99
N ASN A 234 29.42 -5.25 -12.96
CA ASN A 234 30.25 -4.06 -12.73
C ASN A 234 29.44 -2.81 -12.33
N ILE A 235 28.09 -2.88 -12.34
CA ILE A 235 27.20 -1.79 -11.89
C ILE A 235 27.22 -1.63 -10.36
N LYS A 236 27.76 -2.60 -9.61
CA LYS A 236 27.66 -2.63 -8.14
C LYS A 236 28.17 -1.36 -7.45
N ASN A 237 29.11 -0.62 -8.02
CA ASN A 237 29.68 0.57 -7.39
C ASN A 237 29.27 1.89 -8.06
N SER A 238 28.42 1.88 -9.08
CA SER A 238 28.00 3.13 -9.73
C SER A 238 27.03 3.91 -8.83
N ILE A 239 27.08 5.23 -8.95
CA ILE A 239 26.04 6.14 -8.42
C ILE A 239 25.35 6.71 -9.66
N PRO A 240 24.02 6.85 -9.67
CA PRO A 240 23.34 7.43 -10.81
C PRO A 240 23.83 8.87 -11.01
N ASN A 241 24.13 9.21 -12.25
CA ASN A 241 24.41 10.57 -12.68
C ASN A 241 23.16 11.43 -12.55
N ASP A 242 22.02 10.88 -12.97
CA ASP A 242 20.69 11.45 -12.76
C ASP A 242 19.67 10.34 -12.47
N PHE A 243 18.67 10.63 -11.64
CA PHE A 243 17.50 9.77 -11.50
C PHE A 243 16.31 10.63 -11.06
N ARG A 244 15.47 11.01 -12.02
CA ARG A 244 14.39 11.98 -11.80
C ARG A 244 13.07 11.49 -12.39
N ILE A 245 12.00 11.74 -11.65
CA ILE A 245 10.62 11.56 -12.08
C ILE A 245 9.97 12.93 -12.11
N LEU A 246 9.48 13.32 -13.29
CA LEU A 246 8.80 14.58 -13.52
C LEU A 246 7.42 14.31 -14.13
N ILE A 247 6.39 14.88 -13.52
CA ILE A 247 5.01 14.88 -14.04
C ILE A 247 4.64 16.31 -14.35
N LEU A 248 4.25 16.55 -15.60
CA LEU A 248 3.82 17.85 -16.08
C LEU A 248 2.34 17.79 -16.48
N ALA A 249 1.57 18.81 -16.10
CA ALA A 249 0.20 18.98 -16.54
C ALA A 249 0.08 20.11 -17.55
N THR A 250 -0.60 19.83 -18.68
CA THR A 250 -1.20 20.88 -19.50
C THR A 250 -2.56 21.23 -18.91
N THR A 251 -2.77 22.51 -18.59
CA THR A 251 -4.02 23.04 -18.06
C THR A 251 -4.65 24.05 -19.00
N LYS A 252 -5.98 24.06 -19.03
CA LYS A 252 -6.80 25.09 -19.68
C LYS A 252 -7.95 25.45 -18.74
N GLU A 253 -8.11 26.73 -18.45
CA GLU A 253 -9.09 27.23 -17.48
C GLU A 253 -8.99 26.50 -16.11
N GLY A 254 -7.78 26.14 -15.71
CA GLY A 254 -7.50 25.43 -14.46
C GLY A 254 -7.83 23.95 -14.45
N LYS A 255 -8.37 23.41 -15.55
CA LYS A 255 -8.62 21.97 -15.72
C LYS A 255 -7.44 21.33 -16.43
N ILE A 256 -6.98 20.18 -15.91
CA ILE A 256 -5.96 19.37 -16.57
C ILE A 256 -6.54 18.80 -17.86
N GLN A 257 -5.82 18.96 -18.96
CA GLN A 257 -6.14 18.37 -20.27
C GLN A 257 -5.36 17.08 -20.49
N ASN A 258 -4.08 17.08 -20.15
CA ASN A 258 -3.22 15.92 -20.20
C ASN A 258 -2.14 15.98 -19.11
N LEU A 259 -1.58 14.82 -18.82
CA LEU A 259 -0.42 14.63 -17.98
C LEU A 259 0.70 14.00 -18.80
N LYS A 260 1.87 14.62 -18.78
CA LYS A 260 3.12 14.14 -19.38
C LYS A 260 4.06 13.63 -18.30
N PHE A 261 4.36 12.35 -18.36
CA PHE A 261 5.30 11.65 -17.50
C PHE A 261 6.65 11.61 -18.18
N LYS A 262 7.68 12.06 -17.46
CA LYS A 262 9.07 11.98 -17.87
C LYS A 262 9.86 11.37 -16.73
N ILE A 263 10.35 10.15 -16.93
CA ILE A 263 11.27 9.51 -15.99
C ILE A 263 12.58 9.31 -16.72
N GLN A 264 13.69 9.63 -16.06
CA GLN A 264 15.02 9.43 -16.61
C GLN A 264 15.94 8.91 -15.52
N ILE A 265 16.78 7.94 -15.90
CA ILE A 265 17.90 7.49 -15.09
C ILE A 265 19.14 7.36 -15.97
N ASP A 266 20.23 7.94 -15.48
CA ASP A 266 21.53 7.94 -16.13
C ASP A 266 22.56 7.33 -15.19
N PHE A 267 23.36 6.39 -15.67
CA PHE A 267 24.48 5.83 -14.91
C PHE A 267 25.56 5.28 -15.84
N ASP A 268 26.78 5.29 -15.34
CA ASP A 268 27.93 4.77 -16.06
C ASP A 268 28.29 3.38 -15.56
N ILE A 269 28.85 2.56 -16.44
CA ILE A 269 29.34 1.22 -16.16
C ILE A 269 30.76 1.10 -16.69
N LEU A 270 31.64 0.51 -15.87
CA LEU A 270 32.94 0.01 -16.33
C LEU A 270 32.73 -1.39 -16.93
N THR A 271 33.07 -1.59 -18.19
CA THR A 271 33.00 -2.89 -18.88
C THR A 271 34.29 -3.67 -18.69
#